data_AF-A0A2E8A1R9-F1
#
_entry.id   AF-A0A2E8A1R9-F1
#
_cell.length_a   1.000
_cell.length_b   1.000
_cell.length_c   1.000
_cell.angle_alpha   90.00
_cell.angle_beta   90.00
_cell.angle_gamma   90.00
#
_symmetry.space_group_name_H-M   'P 1'
#
loop_
_entity.id
_entity.type
_entity.pdbx_description
1 polymer ?
#
loop_
_entity_poly.entity_id
_entity_poly.type
_entity_poly.pdbx_seq_one_letter_code
_entity_poly.pdbx_strand_id
1 'polypeptide(L)'
;YGCTAANAVWAVPGTHKLGKMDIAAMVQANGSERLPEAVPYISGPGDVVLHNRQLVHGSFANTSPDWRISMPLGFHRRSSVLGVHGGGLHAAPAVFDEARIRERSRMIGYAIDARQQRFSSEVPFVYQPLADTGETFHWNETVKRNIKDYNLLDFSI
;
A
#
# COMPACT_ATOMS: atom_id res chain seq x y z
N TYR A 1 18.81 6.72 -2.20
CA TYR A 1 17.37 6.40 -2.09
C TYR A 1 16.93 5.86 -0.73
N GLY A 2 17.84 5.61 0.23
CA GLY A 2 17.45 5.16 1.56
C GLY A 2 16.74 6.24 2.39
N CYS A 3 16.16 5.82 3.51
CA CYS A 3 15.51 6.66 4.51
C CYS A 3 16.44 6.87 5.71
N THR A 4 16.75 8.12 6.01
CA THR A 4 17.44 8.56 7.23
C THR A 4 16.47 9.35 8.10
N ALA A 5 16.84 9.67 9.35
CA ALA A 5 15.98 10.48 10.21
C ALA A 5 15.62 11.86 9.59
N ALA A 6 16.46 12.37 8.67
CA ALA A 6 16.23 13.65 8.00
C ALA A 6 15.12 13.60 6.92
N ASN A 7 14.81 12.44 6.35
CA ASN A 7 13.86 12.31 5.24
C ASN A 7 12.83 11.18 5.41
N ALA A 8 12.91 10.39 6.48
CA ALA A 8 12.06 9.24 6.73
C ALA A 8 10.59 9.61 6.96
N VAL A 9 9.74 8.59 6.83
CA VAL A 9 8.45 8.57 7.50
C VAL A 9 8.70 8.33 8.99
N TRP A 10 7.99 9.07 9.83
CA TRP A 10 7.97 8.95 11.27
C TRP A 10 6.64 8.32 11.69
N ALA A 11 6.65 7.49 12.72
CA ALA A 11 5.45 6.86 13.24
C ALA A 11 5.45 6.81 14.76
N VAL A 12 4.27 6.88 15.38
CA VAL A 12 4.10 6.75 16.82
C VAL A 12 3.70 5.31 17.16
N PRO A 13 4.60 4.49 17.71
CA PRO A 13 4.34 3.08 17.96
C PRO A 13 3.11 2.85 18.85
N GLY A 14 2.37 1.78 18.59
CA GLY A 14 1.22 1.38 19.41
C GLY A 14 -0.11 2.12 19.14
N THR A 15 -0.09 3.29 18.51
CA THR A 15 -1.31 4.10 18.26
C THR A 15 -2.39 3.39 17.44
N HIS A 16 -2.02 2.46 16.56
CA HIS A 16 -2.95 1.62 15.81
C HIS A 16 -3.89 0.76 16.68
N LYS A 17 -3.58 0.61 17.98
CA LYS A 17 -4.40 -0.14 18.96
C LYS A 17 -5.43 0.74 19.67
N LEU A 18 -5.32 2.07 19.54
CA LEU A 18 -6.10 3.05 20.29
C LEU A 18 -7.33 3.54 19.51
N GLY A 19 -7.53 3.05 18.29
CA GLY A 19 -8.61 3.49 17.41
C GLY A 19 -8.26 4.81 16.71
N LYS A 20 -9.27 5.65 16.50
CA LYS A 20 -9.10 6.92 15.79
C LYS A 20 -8.43 7.94 16.70
N MET A 21 -7.19 8.29 16.37
CA MET A 21 -6.44 9.33 17.08
C MET A 21 -6.85 10.74 16.61
N ASP A 22 -6.98 11.67 17.56
CA ASP A 22 -7.07 13.10 17.25
C ASP A 22 -5.67 13.70 17.14
N ILE A 23 -5.15 13.70 15.91
CA ILE A 23 -3.79 14.18 15.63
C ILE A 23 -3.67 15.68 15.96
N ALA A 24 -4.72 16.48 15.73
CA ALA A 24 -4.67 17.91 16.02
C ALA A 24 -4.53 18.16 17.52
N ALA A 25 -5.28 17.44 18.35
CA ALA A 25 -5.16 17.51 19.81
C ALA A 25 -3.79 17.04 20.29
N MET A 26 -3.22 15.98 19.71
CA MET A 26 -1.86 15.51 20.04
C MET A 26 -0.81 16.58 19.76
N VAL A 27 -0.88 17.22 18.58
CA VAL A 27 0.04 18.30 18.19
C VAL A 27 -0.13 19.53 19.08
N GLN A 28 -1.36 19.93 19.39
CA GLN A 28 -1.63 21.05 20.28
C GLN A 28 -1.11 20.80 21.70
N ALA A 29 -1.32 19.61 22.25
CA ALA A 29 -0.84 19.24 23.58
C ALA A 29 0.70 19.18 23.66
N ASN A 30 1.35 18.72 22.59
CA ASN A 30 2.81 18.70 22.50
C ASN A 30 3.42 20.08 22.19
N GLY A 31 2.65 20.99 21.58
CA GLY A 31 3.14 22.27 21.07
C GLY A 31 3.98 22.17 19.78
N SER A 32 4.06 20.97 19.18
CA SER A 32 4.77 20.72 17.92
C SER A 32 4.22 19.47 17.23
N GLU A 33 4.31 19.45 15.90
CA GLU A 33 4.06 18.28 15.05
C GLU A 33 5.10 17.16 15.23
N ARG A 34 6.25 17.47 15.85
CA ARG A 34 7.30 16.51 16.18
C ARG A 34 6.99 15.84 17.51
N LEU A 35 6.11 14.85 17.46
CA LEU A 35 5.70 14.08 18.63
C LEU A 35 6.90 13.34 19.24
N PRO A 36 7.13 13.42 20.56
CA PRO A 36 8.33 12.87 21.20
C PRO A 36 8.40 11.34 21.15
N GLU A 37 7.25 10.67 21.05
CA GLU A 37 7.17 9.21 20.92
C GLU A 37 7.32 8.73 19.48
N ALA A 38 7.43 9.64 18.50
CA ALA A 38 7.59 9.26 17.10
C ALA A 38 9.00 8.72 16.82
N VAL A 39 9.07 7.62 16.07
CA VAL A 39 10.31 7.00 15.63
C VAL A 39 10.42 7.00 14.10
N PRO A 40 11.61 7.23 13.52
CA PRO A 40 11.79 7.24 12.07
C PRO A 40 11.93 5.82 11.52
N TYR A 41 11.39 5.60 10.33
CA TYR A 41 11.70 4.42 9.52
C TYR A 41 13.06 4.60 8.84
N ILE A 42 14.12 4.13 9.51
CA ILE A 42 15.46 4.06 8.93
C ILE A 42 15.53 2.83 8.04
N SER A 43 15.88 3.00 6.76
CA SER A 43 15.80 1.94 5.76
C SER A 43 16.80 2.14 4.62
N GLY A 44 17.44 1.06 4.20
CA GLY A 44 18.26 1.01 2.98
C GLY A 44 17.42 0.77 1.71
N PRO A 45 18.00 0.95 0.52
CA PRO A 45 17.36 0.55 -0.73
C PRO A 45 17.03 -0.94 -0.73
N GLY A 46 15.76 -1.28 -0.98
CA GLY A 46 15.28 -2.67 -0.98
C GLY A 46 14.67 -3.14 0.33
N ASP A 47 14.83 -2.37 1.43
CA ASP A 47 14.16 -2.67 2.69
C ASP A 47 12.65 -2.47 2.59
N VAL A 48 11.92 -3.27 3.36
CA VAL A 48 10.46 -3.24 3.40
C VAL A 48 10.01 -2.88 4.82
N VAL A 49 9.17 -1.85 4.91
CA VAL A 49 8.48 -1.49 6.15
C VAL A 49 7.01 -1.89 6.03
N LEU A 50 6.55 -2.70 6.98
CA LEU A 50 5.14 -3.06 7.13
C LEU A 50 4.57 -2.35 8.35
N HIS A 51 3.52 -1.57 8.15
CA HIS A 51 2.83 -0.89 9.25
C HIS A 51 1.31 -0.94 9.08
N ASN A 52 0.60 -0.84 10.19
CA ASN A 52 -0.86 -0.75 10.18
C ASN A 52 -1.28 0.65 9.72
N ARG A 53 -2.24 0.74 8.79
CA ARG A 53 -2.79 2.01 8.30
C ARG A 53 -3.27 2.96 9.40
N GLN A 54 -3.78 2.43 10.51
CA GLN A 54 -4.30 3.23 11.64
C GLN A 54 -3.21 3.74 12.59
N LEU A 55 -1.94 3.37 12.36
CA LEU A 55 -0.81 3.92 13.10
C LEU A 55 -0.70 5.41 12.79
N VAL A 56 -0.51 6.27 13.78
CA VAL A 56 -0.17 7.68 13.53
C VAL A 56 1.20 7.71 12.87
N HIS A 57 1.27 8.28 11.67
CA HIS A 57 2.49 8.40 10.89
C HIS A 57 2.45 9.62 9.97
N GLY A 58 3.62 10.10 9.56
CA GLY A 58 3.75 11.22 8.66
C GLY A 58 5.21 11.45 8.26
N SER A 59 5.46 12.34 7.30
CA SER A 59 6.81 12.76 6.95
C SER A 59 6.90 14.28 6.92
N PHE A 60 8.04 14.81 7.32
CA PHE A 60 8.34 16.23 7.21
C PHE A 60 8.88 16.58 5.81
N ALA A 61 8.97 17.87 5.52
CA ALA A 61 9.67 18.34 4.33
C ALA A 61 11.10 17.79 4.32
N ASN A 62 11.49 17.17 3.19
CA ASN A 62 12.85 16.68 3.04
C ASN A 62 13.79 17.85 2.76
N THR A 63 14.52 18.30 3.78
CA THR A 63 15.54 19.36 3.67
C THR A 63 16.96 18.80 3.53
N SER A 64 17.11 17.48 3.38
CA SER A 64 18.40 16.84 3.16
C SER A 64 18.81 16.91 1.67
N PRO A 65 20.10 16.76 1.34
CA PRO A 65 20.54 16.65 -0.05
C PRO A 65 20.13 15.30 -0.69
N ASP A 66 19.65 14.35 0.11
CA ASP A 66 19.40 12.98 -0.33
C ASP A 66 17.98 12.79 -0.87
N TRP A 67 17.91 12.15 -2.04
CA TRP A 67 16.64 11.74 -2.63
C TRP A 67 16.07 10.54 -1.87
N ARG A 68 14.80 10.65 -1.48
CA ARG A 68 14.01 9.57 -0.90
C ARG A 68 12.95 9.10 -1.90
N ILE A 69 12.97 7.83 -2.22
CA ILE A 69 11.95 7.20 -3.07
C ILE A 69 11.37 6.02 -2.30
N SER A 70 10.04 5.98 -2.17
CA SER A 70 9.32 4.90 -1.50
C SER A 70 8.12 4.51 -2.36
N MET A 71 7.89 3.21 -2.53
CA MET A 71 6.74 2.68 -3.26
C MET A 71 5.74 2.13 -2.24
N PRO A 72 4.66 2.85 -1.90
CA PRO A 72 3.66 2.35 -0.99
C PRO A 72 2.79 1.28 -1.67
N LEU A 73 2.57 0.16 -0.97
CA LEU A 73 1.59 -0.85 -1.36
C LEU A 73 0.62 -1.08 -0.20
N GLY A 74 -0.66 -0.83 -0.45
CA GLY A 74 -1.74 -1.08 0.51
C GLY A 74 -2.45 -2.39 0.23
N PHE A 75 -2.84 -3.10 1.29
CA PHE A 75 -3.63 -4.32 1.21
C PHE A 75 -4.88 -4.18 2.06
N HIS A 76 -6.00 -4.63 1.52
CA HIS A 76 -7.26 -4.72 2.27
C HIS A 76 -7.57 -6.19 2.53
N ARG A 77 -8.16 -6.47 3.69
CA ARG A 77 -8.84 -7.76 3.87
C ARG A 77 -10.04 -7.75 2.94
N ARG A 78 -10.26 -8.84 2.19
CA ARG A 78 -11.41 -8.97 1.30
C ARG A 78 -12.73 -8.69 2.02
N SER A 79 -12.88 -9.24 3.22
CA SER A 79 -14.07 -9.03 4.06
C SER A 79 -14.28 -7.57 4.49
N SER A 80 -13.26 -6.70 4.43
CA SER A 80 -13.40 -5.28 4.75
C SER A 80 -13.73 -4.41 3.54
N VAL A 81 -13.79 -4.97 2.33
CA VAL A 81 -14.12 -4.23 1.10
C VAL A 81 -15.32 -4.80 0.37
N LEU A 82 -15.61 -6.10 0.47
CA LEU A 82 -16.74 -6.70 -0.24
C LEU A 82 -18.06 -6.05 0.18
N GLY A 83 -18.80 -5.52 -0.80
CA GLY A 83 -20.07 -4.84 -0.60
C GLY A 83 -19.97 -3.43 -0.01
N VAL A 84 -18.76 -2.92 0.23
CA VAL A 84 -18.55 -1.55 0.73
C VAL A 84 -18.75 -0.57 -0.41
N HIS A 85 -19.51 0.50 -0.14
CA HIS A 85 -19.56 1.66 -1.02
C HIS A 85 -18.40 2.60 -0.70
N GLY A 86 -17.47 2.75 -1.63
CA GLY A 86 -16.26 3.56 -1.45
C GLY A 86 -15.87 4.29 -2.74
N GLY A 87 -14.64 4.78 -2.81
CA GLY A 87 -14.14 5.59 -3.92
C GLY A 87 -14.21 7.10 -3.61
N GLY A 88 -14.19 7.92 -4.66
CA GLY A 88 -14.23 9.38 -4.58
C GLY A 88 -12.87 10.07 -4.48
N LEU A 89 -11.84 9.40 -3.95
CA LEU A 89 -10.49 9.95 -3.86
C LEU A 89 -9.61 9.60 -5.07
N HIS A 90 -9.56 8.32 -5.44
CA HIS A 90 -8.70 7.82 -6.53
C HIS A 90 -9.47 7.19 -7.69
N ALA A 91 -10.74 6.86 -7.47
CA ALA A 91 -11.62 6.19 -8.42
C ALA A 91 -13.04 6.73 -8.27
N ALA A 92 -13.89 6.58 -9.30
CA ALA A 92 -15.30 6.94 -9.19
C ALA A 92 -15.99 6.16 -8.05
N PRO A 93 -16.90 6.81 -7.30
CA PRO A 93 -17.67 6.13 -6.26
C PRO A 93 -18.40 4.90 -6.80
N ALA A 94 -18.32 3.79 -6.08
CA ALA A 94 -18.98 2.54 -6.46
C ALA A 94 -19.06 1.56 -5.28
N VAL A 95 -19.91 0.56 -5.42
CA VAL A 95 -19.89 -0.64 -4.57
C VAL A 95 -18.75 -1.55 -5.02
N PHE A 96 -17.94 -2.00 -4.09
CA PHE A 96 -16.87 -2.97 -4.34
C PHE A 96 -17.45 -4.39 -4.31
N ASP A 97 -18.07 -4.76 -5.42
CA ASP A 97 -18.65 -6.08 -5.63
C ASP A 97 -17.59 -7.14 -5.98
N GLU A 98 -18.07 -8.37 -6.12
CA GLU A 98 -17.25 -9.52 -6.49
C GLU A 98 -16.51 -9.34 -7.81
N ALA A 99 -17.20 -8.81 -8.82
CA ALA A 99 -16.65 -8.63 -10.15
C ALA A 99 -15.50 -7.62 -10.15
N ARG A 100 -15.67 -6.47 -9.49
CA ARG A 100 -14.64 -5.45 -9.34
C ARG A 100 -13.46 -5.95 -8.52
N ILE A 101 -13.71 -6.67 -7.42
CA ILE A 101 -12.64 -7.26 -6.60
C ILE A 101 -11.83 -8.26 -7.41
N ARG A 102 -12.48 -9.13 -8.18
CA ARG A 102 -11.81 -10.06 -9.08
C ARG A 102 -10.99 -9.32 -10.13
N GLU A 103 -11.60 -8.38 -10.86
CA GLU A 103 -10.95 -7.64 -11.94
C GLU A 103 -9.70 -6.91 -11.42
N ARG A 104 -9.83 -6.22 -10.28
CA ARG A 104 -8.70 -5.55 -9.65
C ARG A 104 -7.62 -6.54 -9.20
N SER A 105 -8.00 -7.71 -8.69
CA SER A 105 -7.04 -8.68 -8.18
C SER A 105 -6.18 -9.30 -9.29
N ARG A 106 -6.61 -9.28 -10.56
CA ARG A 106 -5.86 -9.87 -11.70
C ARG A 106 -4.41 -9.39 -11.80
N MET A 107 -4.13 -8.14 -11.38
CA MET A 107 -2.76 -7.62 -11.35
C MET A 107 -1.83 -8.40 -10.43
N ILE A 108 -2.35 -9.05 -9.38
CA ILE A 108 -1.57 -9.95 -8.52
C ILE A 108 -1.12 -11.17 -9.33
N GLY A 109 -2.03 -11.78 -10.10
CA GLY A 109 -1.71 -12.91 -10.98
C GLY A 109 -0.64 -12.56 -12.03
N TYR A 110 -0.81 -11.42 -12.71
CA TYR A 110 0.20 -10.94 -13.66
C TYR A 110 1.56 -10.64 -12.99
N ALA A 111 1.56 -10.09 -11.79
CA ALA A 111 2.80 -9.81 -11.05
C ALA A 111 3.51 -11.10 -10.61
N ILE A 112 2.77 -12.13 -10.19
CA ILE A 112 3.32 -13.45 -9.86
C ILE A 112 3.99 -14.07 -11.09
N ASP A 113 3.31 -14.09 -12.24
CA ASP A 113 3.87 -14.63 -13.48
C ASP A 113 5.10 -13.84 -13.95
N ALA A 114 5.03 -12.50 -13.96
CA ALA A 114 6.17 -11.64 -14.29
C ALA A 114 7.39 -11.90 -13.39
N ARG A 115 7.15 -12.13 -12.09
CA ARG A 115 8.21 -12.45 -11.12
C ARG A 115 8.83 -13.81 -11.43
N GLN A 116 8.02 -14.82 -11.70
CA GLN A 116 8.50 -16.17 -12.04
C GLN A 116 9.30 -16.19 -13.35
N GLN A 117 8.87 -15.44 -14.37
CA GLN A 117 9.63 -15.28 -15.62
C GLN A 117 11.03 -14.69 -15.37
N ARG A 118 11.16 -13.74 -14.43
CA ARG A 118 12.43 -13.09 -14.08
C ARG A 118 13.29 -13.91 -13.12
N PHE A 119 12.67 -14.59 -12.16
CA PHE A 119 13.31 -15.34 -11.09
C PHE A 119 12.82 -16.79 -11.10
N SER A 120 13.23 -17.54 -12.13
CA SER A 120 12.72 -18.88 -12.42
C SER A 120 13.01 -19.94 -11.35
N SER A 121 13.96 -19.67 -10.46
CA SER A 121 14.31 -20.56 -9.33
C SER A 121 13.46 -20.33 -8.08
N GLU A 122 12.67 -19.26 -8.02
CA GLU A 122 11.80 -18.99 -6.87
C GLU A 122 10.50 -19.79 -6.95
N VAL A 123 9.98 -20.19 -5.79
CA VAL A 123 8.64 -20.78 -5.69
C VAL A 123 7.60 -19.64 -5.78
N PRO A 124 6.69 -19.66 -6.77
CA PRO A 124 5.69 -18.61 -6.92
C PRO A 124 4.71 -18.59 -5.75
N PHE A 125 4.27 -17.39 -5.37
CA PHE A 125 3.20 -17.24 -4.39
C PHE A 125 1.85 -17.69 -5.00
N VAL A 126 1.12 -18.54 -4.30
CA VAL A 126 -0.23 -18.98 -4.71
C VAL A 126 -1.26 -18.05 -4.09
N TYR A 127 -1.81 -17.14 -4.89
CA TYR A 127 -2.91 -16.29 -4.44
C TYR A 127 -4.25 -17.03 -4.59
N GLN A 128 -4.68 -17.68 -3.50
CA GLN A 128 -5.84 -18.59 -3.47
C GLN A 128 -7.08 -18.05 -4.18
N PRO A 129 -7.51 -16.78 -4.01
CA PRO A 129 -8.72 -16.27 -4.66
C PRO A 129 -8.67 -16.29 -6.20
N LEU A 130 -7.49 -16.24 -6.81
CA LEU A 130 -7.33 -16.41 -8.26
C LEU A 130 -7.06 -17.86 -8.64
N ALA A 131 -6.38 -18.63 -7.79
CA ALA A 131 -6.17 -20.05 -8.04
C ALA A 131 -7.50 -20.82 -8.11
N ASP A 132 -8.46 -20.47 -7.26
CA ASP A 132 -9.79 -21.08 -7.21
C ASP A 132 -10.63 -20.83 -8.47
N THR A 133 -10.30 -19.81 -9.28
CA THR A 133 -11.05 -19.54 -10.52
C THR A 133 -10.58 -20.39 -11.70
N GLY A 134 -9.42 -21.05 -11.57
CA GLY A 134 -8.78 -21.79 -12.67
C GLY A 134 -8.24 -20.90 -13.80
N GLU A 135 -8.27 -19.58 -13.65
CA GLU A 135 -7.73 -18.65 -14.63
C GLU A 135 -6.20 -18.70 -14.68
N THR A 136 -5.64 -18.54 -15.87
CA THR A 136 -4.19 -18.45 -16.07
C THR A 136 -3.82 -17.03 -16.46
N PHE A 137 -2.82 -16.48 -15.77
CA PHE A 137 -2.31 -15.14 -16.01
C PHE A 137 -0.92 -15.23 -16.63
N HIS A 138 -0.77 -14.74 -17.85
CA HIS A 138 0.52 -14.65 -18.52
C HIS A 138 0.89 -13.19 -18.79
N TRP A 139 1.97 -12.73 -18.16
CA TRP A 139 2.53 -11.41 -18.34
C TRP A 139 3.28 -11.31 -19.66
N ASN A 140 2.89 -10.32 -20.48
CA ASN A 140 3.55 -10.00 -21.74
C ASN A 140 3.31 -8.52 -22.11
N GLU A 141 3.93 -8.07 -23.20
CA GLU A 141 3.83 -6.67 -23.65
C GLU A 141 2.40 -6.25 -24.04
N THR A 142 1.54 -7.19 -24.46
CA THR A 142 0.12 -6.89 -24.72
C THR A 142 -0.62 -6.59 -23.43
N VAL A 143 -0.44 -7.42 -22.39
CA VAL A 143 -1.02 -7.15 -21.06
C VAL A 143 -0.53 -5.81 -20.52
N LYS A 144 0.78 -5.55 -20.58
CA LYS A 144 1.37 -4.29 -20.12
C LYS A 144 0.75 -3.04 -20.78
N ARG A 145 0.41 -3.10 -22.07
CA ARG A 145 -0.31 -2.01 -22.76
C ARG A 145 -1.78 -1.91 -22.33
N ASN A 146 -2.42 -3.04 -22.05
CA ASN A 146 -3.85 -3.12 -21.76
C ASN A 146 -4.20 -2.79 -20.31
N ILE A 147 -3.26 -2.87 -19.36
CA ILE A 147 -3.49 -2.52 -17.94
C ILE A 147 -3.48 -1.01 -17.66
N LYS A 148 -3.44 -0.18 -18.72
CA LYS A 148 -3.62 1.26 -18.58
C LYS A 148 -4.91 1.53 -17.81
N ASP A 149 -4.87 2.50 -16.92
CA ASP A 149 -6.01 2.94 -16.10
C ASP A 149 -6.56 1.88 -15.12
N TYR A 150 -5.84 0.77 -14.89
CA TYR A 150 -6.16 -0.21 -13.85
C TYR A 150 -6.37 0.41 -12.45
N ASN A 151 -5.68 1.52 -12.17
CA ASN A 151 -5.83 2.27 -10.91
C ASN A 151 -7.24 2.86 -10.73
N LEU A 152 -8.05 3.00 -11.78
CA LEU A 152 -9.45 3.42 -11.67
C LEU A 152 -10.33 2.39 -10.94
N LEU A 153 -9.82 1.18 -10.69
CA LEU A 153 -10.49 0.16 -9.91
C LEU A 153 -10.16 0.21 -8.41
N ASP A 154 -9.30 1.15 -7.97
CA ASP A 154 -8.82 1.28 -6.59
C ASP A 154 -9.94 1.22 -5.53
N PHE A 155 -9.60 0.65 -4.36
CA PHE A 155 -10.48 0.54 -3.20
C PHE A 155 -10.17 1.65 -2.19
N SER A 156 -10.57 2.87 -2.50
CA SER A 156 -10.50 3.96 -1.52
C SER A 156 -11.60 3.77 -0.48
N ILE A 157 -11.22 3.32 0.72
CA ILE A 157 -12.06 3.25 1.94
C ILE A 157 -11.44 4.07 3.06
#